data_AF-M1DWU1-F1
#
_entry.id   AF-M1DWU1-F1
#
_cell.length_a   1.000
_cell.length_b   1.000
_cell.length_c   1.000
_cell.angle_alpha   90.00
_cell.angle_beta   90.00
_cell.angle_gamma   90.00
#
_symmetry.space_group_name_H-M   'P 1'
#
loop_
_entity.id
_entity.type
_entity.pdbx_description
1 polymer ?
#
loop_
_entity_poly.entity_id
_entity_poly.type
_entity_poly.pdbx_seq_one_letter_code
_entity_poly.pdbx_strand_id
1 'polypeptide(L)'
;MQAALYALSPTDQLEPISIVSATPFNSAYPEVTDFVRSGLHKWAGDARKFKKNGPYIQFITSPNNIDGVIKEHVVNGDQEKLIYDLAYYWPQYTAITSPTNHDVMLFTISKCTGHAGSKIGNTLFNIAFLQKTFMNHTLVIITM
;
A
#
# COMPACT_ATOMS: atom_id res chain seq x y z
N MET A 1 -0.43 -0.95 -6.79
CA MET A 1 -1.55 -0.44 -5.94
C MET A 1 -2.90 -0.97 -6.41
N GLN A 2 -3.35 -0.71 -7.64
CA GLN A 2 -4.65 -1.23 -8.14
C GLN A 2 -4.83 -2.74 -7.95
N ALA A 3 -3.87 -3.56 -8.39
CA ALA A 3 -3.96 -5.01 -8.25
C ALA A 3 -4.11 -5.47 -6.78
N ALA A 4 -3.38 -4.83 -5.85
CA ALA A 4 -3.49 -5.14 -4.43
C ALA A 4 -4.86 -4.73 -3.87
N LEU A 5 -5.38 -3.56 -4.28
CA LEU A 5 -6.72 -3.12 -3.91
C LEU A 5 -7.78 -4.11 -4.42
N TYR A 6 -7.73 -4.52 -5.70
CA TYR A 6 -8.65 -5.52 -6.25
C TYR A 6 -8.54 -6.87 -5.53
N ALA A 7 -7.32 -7.35 -5.24
CA ALA A 7 -7.11 -8.63 -4.57
C ALA A 7 -7.62 -8.64 -3.12
N LEU A 8 -7.63 -7.48 -2.46
CA LEU A 8 -8.05 -7.32 -1.07
C LEU A 8 -9.51 -6.89 -0.94
N SER A 9 -10.11 -6.30 -1.97
CA SER A 9 -11.53 -5.92 -1.94
C SER A 9 -12.45 -7.15 -2.00
N PRO A 10 -13.45 -7.24 -1.11
CA PRO A 10 -14.48 -8.25 -1.22
C PRO A 10 -15.39 -7.96 -2.44
N THR A 11 -15.81 -9.01 -3.14
CA THR A 11 -16.71 -8.92 -4.31
C THR A 11 -18.17 -9.17 -3.97
N ASP A 12 -18.45 -9.64 -2.76
CA ASP A 12 -19.75 -10.09 -2.26
C ASP A 12 -20.40 -9.08 -1.28
N GLN A 13 -19.85 -7.87 -1.16
CA GLN A 13 -20.41 -6.82 -0.31
C GLN A 13 -21.24 -5.80 -1.07
N LEU A 14 -22.30 -5.32 -0.43
CA LEU A 14 -23.20 -4.27 -0.95
C LEU A 14 -22.52 -2.89 -0.98
N GLU A 15 -21.59 -2.65 -0.06
CA GLU A 15 -20.85 -1.39 0.03
C GLU A 15 -19.37 -1.59 -0.31
N PRO A 16 -18.71 -0.59 -0.94
CA PRO A 16 -17.28 -0.64 -1.17
C PRO A 16 -16.50 -0.71 0.14
N ILE A 17 -15.42 -1.50 0.15
CA ILE A 17 -14.49 -1.52 1.28
C ILE A 17 -13.83 -0.14 1.44
N SER A 18 -13.69 0.29 2.69
CA SER A 18 -13.09 1.60 3.01
C SER A 18 -11.57 1.53 2.91
N ILE A 19 -10.97 2.49 2.22
CA ILE A 19 -9.52 2.65 2.09
C ILE A 19 -9.08 3.83 2.93
N VAL A 20 -8.12 3.64 3.83
CA VAL A 20 -7.65 4.67 4.75
C VAL A 20 -6.12 4.75 4.79
N SER A 21 -5.59 5.87 5.26
CA SER A 21 -4.16 6.01 5.57
C SER A 21 -3.97 7.00 6.71
N ALA A 22 -2.98 6.79 7.58
CA ALA A 22 -2.73 7.69 8.71
C ALA A 22 -2.00 8.98 8.26
N THR A 23 -2.59 10.14 8.59
CA THR A 23 -2.01 11.46 8.29
C THR A 23 -0.66 11.67 9.02
N PRO A 24 0.35 12.30 8.37
CA PRO A 24 0.35 12.79 6.99
C PRO A 24 0.62 11.65 5.98
N PHE A 25 -0.21 11.48 4.96
CA PHE A 25 -0.09 10.39 3.97
C PHE A 25 0.20 10.91 2.55
N ASN A 26 0.58 10.03 1.63
CA ASN A 26 0.83 10.38 0.24
C ASN A 26 -0.46 10.92 -0.44
N SER A 27 -0.41 12.15 -0.96
CA SER A 27 -1.55 12.83 -1.60
C SER A 27 -2.09 12.11 -2.84
N ALA A 28 -1.34 11.17 -3.41
CA ALA A 28 -1.80 10.35 -4.54
C ALA A 28 -2.80 9.25 -4.13
N TYR A 29 -2.89 8.86 -2.85
CA TYR A 29 -3.75 7.74 -2.45
C TYR A 29 -5.25 7.91 -2.74
N PRO A 30 -5.88 9.08 -2.50
CA PRO A 30 -7.27 9.30 -2.89
C PRO A 30 -7.48 9.10 -4.40
N GLU A 31 -6.62 9.70 -5.23
CA GLU A 31 -6.72 9.63 -6.69
C GLU A 31 -6.52 8.21 -7.20
N VAL A 32 -5.48 7.52 -6.72
CA VAL A 32 -5.22 6.12 -7.08
C VAL A 32 -6.41 5.26 -6.67
N THR A 33 -6.93 5.40 -5.46
CA THR A 33 -8.07 4.59 -4.98
C THR A 33 -9.29 4.72 -5.88
N ASP A 34 -9.58 5.92 -6.38
CA ASP A 34 -10.78 6.18 -7.17
C ASP A 34 -10.55 6.06 -8.70
N PHE A 35 -9.32 5.81 -9.15
CA PHE A 35 -8.94 5.84 -10.57
C PHE A 35 -9.78 4.93 -11.48
N VAL A 36 -9.95 3.66 -11.08
CA VAL A 36 -10.67 2.64 -11.89
C VAL A 36 -12.18 2.64 -11.67
N ARG A 37 -12.70 3.40 -10.70
CA ARG A 37 -14.13 3.50 -10.35
C ARG A 37 -14.86 2.15 -10.28
N SER A 38 -14.20 1.13 -9.75
CA SER A 38 -14.68 -0.26 -9.73
C SER A 38 -15.94 -0.49 -8.88
N GLY A 39 -16.24 0.43 -7.97
CA GLY A 39 -17.28 0.25 -6.95
C GLY A 39 -16.91 -0.74 -5.84
N LEU A 40 -15.74 -1.40 -5.92
CA LEU A 40 -15.29 -2.41 -4.94
C LEU A 40 -14.65 -1.78 -3.70
N HIS A 41 -14.05 -0.61 -3.86
CA HIS A 41 -13.37 0.12 -2.80
C HIS A 41 -13.58 1.62 -2.95
N LYS A 42 -13.46 2.35 -1.84
CA LYS A 42 -13.61 3.80 -1.82
C LYS A 42 -12.69 4.44 -0.80
N TRP A 43 -12.11 5.59 -1.15
CA TRP A 43 -11.33 6.39 -0.22
C TRP A 43 -12.18 6.89 0.96
N ALA A 44 -11.72 6.63 2.18
CA ALA A 44 -12.39 6.95 3.43
C ALA A 44 -11.57 7.89 4.34
N GLY A 45 -10.38 8.31 3.92
CA GLY A 45 -9.60 9.37 4.58
C GLY A 45 -8.63 8.89 5.65
N ASP A 46 -8.51 9.68 6.72
CA ASP A 46 -7.51 9.48 7.76
C ASP A 46 -7.83 8.26 8.63
N ALA A 47 -6.92 7.29 8.67
CA ALA A 47 -7.05 6.09 9.49
C ALA A 47 -7.25 6.42 10.98
N ARG A 48 -6.62 7.50 11.49
CA ARG A 48 -6.76 7.91 12.90
C ARG A 48 -8.15 8.42 13.27
N LYS A 49 -8.94 8.81 12.28
CA LYS A 49 -10.30 9.35 12.45
C LYS A 49 -11.38 8.38 11.96
N PHE A 50 -10.97 7.22 11.45
CA PHE A 50 -11.88 6.25 10.88
C PHE A 50 -12.65 5.51 11.99
N LYS A 51 -13.99 5.48 11.89
CA LYS A 51 -14.89 4.91 12.91
C LYS A 51 -15.95 3.97 12.33
N LYS A 52 -15.74 3.43 11.12
CA LYS A 52 -16.70 2.50 10.51
C LYS A 52 -16.43 1.09 11.02
N ASN A 53 -17.48 0.37 11.38
CA ASN A 53 -17.41 -1.05 11.71
C ASN A 53 -17.31 -1.88 10.42
N GLY A 54 -16.55 -2.97 10.47
CA GLY A 54 -16.35 -3.89 9.35
C GLY A 54 -14.98 -3.78 8.71
N PRO A 55 -14.74 -4.49 7.59
CA PRO A 55 -13.44 -4.58 6.97
C PRO A 55 -13.02 -3.25 6.35
N TYR A 56 -11.73 -2.94 6.44
CA TYR A 56 -11.09 -1.82 5.76
C TYR A 56 -9.71 -2.23 5.27
N ILE A 57 -9.19 -1.47 4.30
CA ILE A 57 -7.81 -1.58 3.85
C ILE A 57 -7.07 -0.32 4.33
N GLN A 58 -5.94 -0.51 5.02
CA GLN A 58 -5.07 0.58 5.43
C GLN A 58 -3.79 0.59 4.58
N PHE A 59 -3.51 1.72 3.94
CA PHE A 59 -2.18 2.01 3.41
C PHE A 59 -1.25 2.49 4.53
N ILE A 60 -0.04 1.94 4.57
CA ILE A 60 1.01 2.29 5.53
C ILE A 60 2.27 2.61 4.75
N THR A 61 2.61 3.89 4.62
CA THR A 61 3.87 4.31 4.02
C THR A 61 4.98 4.29 5.07
N SER A 62 5.97 3.41 4.91
CA SER A 62 7.05 3.25 5.88
C SER A 62 8.39 2.97 5.18
N PRO A 63 9.37 3.89 5.21
CA PRO A 63 9.29 5.24 5.77
C PRO A 63 8.27 6.11 5.04
N ASN A 64 7.64 7.02 5.77
CA ASN A 64 6.62 7.89 5.22
C ASN A 64 7.20 8.97 4.27
N ASN A 65 6.50 9.21 3.16
CA ASN A 65 6.95 10.06 2.04
C ASN A 65 7.08 11.57 2.38
N ILE A 66 6.67 12.01 3.57
CA ILE A 66 6.67 13.43 3.96
C ILE A 66 7.71 13.72 5.05
N ASP A 67 7.78 12.89 6.08
CA ASP A 67 8.59 13.10 7.28
C ASP A 67 9.66 12.02 7.50
N GLY A 68 9.71 10.99 6.65
CA GLY A 68 10.65 9.87 6.78
C GLY A 68 10.38 8.96 7.98
N VAL A 69 9.25 9.15 8.68
CA VAL A 69 8.94 8.39 9.89
C VAL A 69 8.56 6.96 9.53
N ILE A 70 9.12 5.99 10.26
CA ILE A 70 8.67 4.60 10.22
C ILE A 70 7.25 4.54 10.80
N LYS A 71 6.31 4.09 9.98
CA LYS A 71 4.91 3.96 10.37
C LYS A 71 4.51 2.50 10.54
N GLU A 72 3.58 2.31 11.47
CA GLU A 72 2.86 1.07 11.70
C GLU A 72 1.35 1.32 11.51
N HIS A 73 0.55 0.25 11.55
CA HIS A 73 -0.90 0.36 11.54
C HIS A 73 -1.37 1.11 12.81
N VAL A 74 -2.52 1.79 12.72
CA VAL A 74 -2.97 2.70 13.80
C VAL A 74 -4.37 2.35 14.29
N VAL A 75 -5.09 1.51 13.55
CA VAL A 75 -6.43 1.06 13.90
C VAL A 75 -6.28 -0.42 14.25
N ASN A 76 -6.65 -0.80 15.48
CA ASN A 76 -6.72 -2.20 15.88
C ASN A 76 -8.13 -2.70 15.54
N GLY A 77 -8.30 -3.31 14.37
CA GLY A 77 -9.57 -3.89 13.96
C GLY A 77 -9.43 -5.37 13.61
N ASP A 78 -10.39 -6.19 14.02
CA ASP A 78 -10.35 -7.66 13.78
C ASP A 78 -10.43 -8.05 12.29
N GLN A 79 -10.73 -7.10 11.40
CA GLN A 79 -10.95 -7.32 9.96
C GLN A 79 -10.09 -6.40 9.08
N GLU A 80 -8.93 -6.01 9.58
CA GLU A 80 -8.00 -5.15 8.85
C GLU A 80 -7.27 -5.87 7.72
N LYS A 81 -7.03 -5.14 6.63
CA LYS A 81 -6.19 -5.57 5.51
C LYS A 81 -5.11 -4.51 5.31
N LEU A 82 -3.85 -4.89 5.49
CA LEU A 82 -2.75 -3.93 5.51
C LEU A 82 -1.98 -3.97 4.19
N ILE A 83 -1.69 -2.80 3.62
CA ILE A 83 -0.78 -2.64 2.48
C ILE A 83 0.38 -1.74 2.93
N TYR A 84 1.57 -2.32 3.00
CA TYR A 84 2.80 -1.57 3.30
C TYR A 84 3.39 -1.00 2.02
N ASP A 85 3.38 0.31 1.89
CA ASP A 85 4.10 1.05 0.85
C ASP A 85 5.52 1.35 1.34
N LEU A 86 6.46 0.54 0.86
CA LEU A 86 7.86 0.53 1.23
C LEU A 86 8.73 1.18 0.16
N ALA A 87 8.18 2.14 -0.59
CA ALA A 87 8.89 2.84 -1.66
C ALA A 87 10.23 3.44 -1.20
N TYR A 88 10.31 3.88 0.06
CA TYR A 88 11.51 4.46 0.66
C TYR A 88 12.25 3.51 1.61
N TYR A 89 11.88 2.23 1.68
CA TYR A 89 12.54 1.28 2.57
C TYR A 89 13.84 0.75 1.94
N TRP A 90 14.79 1.66 1.74
CA TRP A 90 16.10 1.41 1.16
C TRP A 90 17.20 2.06 2.02
N PRO A 91 18.43 1.51 2.05
CA PRO A 91 19.51 1.99 2.92
C PRO A 91 19.83 3.50 2.81
N GLN A 92 19.59 4.10 1.65
CA GLN A 92 19.80 5.54 1.42
C GLN A 92 18.78 6.45 2.10
N TYR A 93 17.62 5.92 2.51
CA TYR A 93 16.53 6.69 3.14
C TYR A 93 16.31 6.31 4.60
N THR A 94 16.60 5.06 4.97
CA THR A 94 16.43 4.58 6.35
C THR A 94 17.40 3.45 6.67
N ALA A 95 17.76 3.30 7.94
CA ALA A 95 18.55 2.17 8.39
C ALA A 95 17.74 0.87 8.31
N ILE A 96 18.28 -0.15 7.65
CA ILE A 96 17.65 -1.48 7.59
C ILE A 96 18.09 -2.27 8.82
N THR A 97 17.26 -2.26 9.86
CA THR A 97 17.56 -2.91 11.15
C THR A 97 17.12 -4.37 11.19
N SER A 98 16.16 -4.75 10.36
CA SER A 98 15.67 -6.13 10.23
C SER A 98 14.91 -6.31 8.90
N PRO A 99 14.76 -7.55 8.40
CA PRO A 99 13.88 -7.83 7.27
C PRO A 99 12.41 -7.50 7.62
N THR A 100 11.72 -6.83 6.71
CA THR A 100 10.27 -6.61 6.81
C THR A 100 9.51 -7.88 6.40
N ASN A 101 8.39 -8.17 7.06
CA ASN A 101 7.58 -9.37 6.84
C ASN A 101 6.09 -9.04 7.01
N HIS A 102 5.51 -8.38 6.01
CA HIS A 102 4.09 -8.06 5.96
C HIS A 102 3.40 -8.79 4.80
N ASP A 103 2.10 -9.05 4.92
CA ASP A 103 1.33 -9.83 3.93
C ASP A 103 1.35 -9.20 2.53
N VAL A 104 1.23 -7.87 2.48
CA VAL A 104 1.30 -7.10 1.24
C VAL A 104 2.31 -5.98 1.37
N MET A 105 3.36 -6.06 0.56
CA MET A 105 4.45 -5.08 0.52
C MET A 105 4.61 -4.54 -0.90
N LEU A 106 4.69 -3.22 -1.04
CA LEU A 106 4.90 -2.52 -2.30
C LEU A 106 6.28 -1.88 -2.31
N PHE A 107 7.08 -2.18 -3.32
CA PHE A 107 8.39 -1.55 -3.54
C PHE A 107 8.40 -0.84 -4.89
N THR A 108 9.24 0.18 -5.02
CA THR A 108 9.45 0.89 -6.28
C THR A 108 10.94 1.00 -6.62
N ILE A 109 11.27 0.72 -7.87
CA ILE A 109 12.66 0.81 -8.37
C ILE A 109 13.09 2.28 -8.50
N SER A 110 12.15 3.18 -8.81
CA SER A 110 12.45 4.60 -9.05
C SER A 110 13.12 5.29 -7.84
N LYS A 111 12.77 4.86 -6.63
CA LYS A 111 13.40 5.34 -5.38
C LYS A 111 14.62 4.52 -4.98
N CYS A 112 14.67 3.24 -5.37
CA CYS A 112 15.85 2.41 -5.17
C CYS A 112 17.09 2.94 -5.93
N THR A 113 16.92 3.37 -7.18
CA THR A 113 18.06 3.67 -8.08
C THR A 113 18.28 5.17 -8.36
N GLY A 114 17.48 6.07 -7.75
CA GLY A 114 17.64 7.51 -7.92
C GLY A 114 17.22 8.08 -9.29
N HIS A 115 16.63 7.27 -10.18
CA HIS A 115 16.24 7.68 -11.54
C HIS A 115 14.86 8.33 -11.60
N ALA A 116 14.58 9.31 -10.74
CA ALA A 116 13.30 10.05 -10.75
C ALA A 116 13.13 10.96 -11.99
N GLY A 117 14.23 11.28 -12.70
CA GLY A 117 14.24 12.17 -13.88
C GLY A 117 14.32 11.47 -15.24
N SER A 118 14.65 10.17 -15.29
CA SER A 118 14.47 9.40 -16.52
C SER A 118 12.98 9.15 -16.66
N LYS A 119 12.34 9.63 -17.72
CA LYS A 119 10.97 9.25 -18.12
C LYS A 119 10.82 7.74 -18.46
N ILE A 120 11.78 6.92 -18.02
CA ILE A 120 11.73 5.47 -17.91
C ILE A 120 11.09 5.05 -16.56
N GLY A 121 11.08 5.95 -15.56
CA GLY A 121 10.65 5.68 -14.18
C GLY A 121 9.25 6.18 -13.79
N ASN A 122 8.50 6.81 -14.71
CA ASN A 122 7.12 7.26 -14.47
C ASN A 122 6.04 6.36 -15.07
N THR A 123 6.40 5.26 -15.75
CA THR A 123 5.42 4.39 -16.41
C THR A 123 5.52 2.91 -16.04
N LEU A 124 6.61 2.38 -15.47
CA LEU A 124 6.85 0.95 -15.71
C LEU A 124 7.13 -0.03 -14.57
N PHE A 125 7.54 0.31 -13.32
CA PHE A 125 7.74 -0.78 -12.33
C PHE A 125 7.48 -0.36 -10.88
N ASN A 126 6.24 -0.58 -10.42
CA ASN A 126 5.97 -0.82 -9.00
C ASN A 126 5.90 -2.33 -8.80
N ILE A 127 6.81 -2.90 -8.02
CA ILE A 127 6.77 -4.32 -7.67
C ILE A 127 5.84 -4.44 -6.47
N ALA A 128 4.67 -5.05 -6.70
CA ALA A 128 3.82 -5.48 -5.61
C ALA A 128 4.18 -6.92 -5.25
N PHE A 129 4.65 -7.14 -4.02
CA PHE A 129 4.81 -8.47 -3.47
C PHE A 129 3.53 -8.81 -2.70
N LEU A 130 2.77 -9.78 -3.20
CA LEU A 130 1.68 -10.40 -2.45
C LEU A 130 2.23 -11.70 -1.87
N GLN A 131 2.65 -11.68 -0.61
CA GLN A 131 3.00 -12.90 0.10
C GLN A 131 1.72 -13.51 0.67
N LYS A 132 0.91 -14.14 -0.19
CA LYS A 132 -0.14 -15.01 0.32
C LYS A 132 0.56 -16.30 0.74
N THR A 133 0.61 -16.59 2.04
CA THR A 133 1.12 -17.85 2.59
C THR A 133 0.45 -19.03 1.90
N PHE A 134 1.06 -19.50 0.82
CA PHE A 134 0.96 -20.83 0.29
C PHE A 134 2.40 -21.28 0.16
N MET A 135 2.73 -22.33 0.91
CA MET A 135 4.07 -22.87 0.95
C MET A 135 4.62 -23.09 -0.47
N ASN A 136 5.86 -22.65 -0.66
CA ASN A 136 6.79 -23.02 -1.73
C ASN A 136 6.77 -22.30 -3.09
N HIS A 137 5.90 -21.33 -3.39
CA HIS A 137 6.07 -20.56 -4.63
C HIS A 137 5.78 -19.06 -4.45
N THR A 138 6.85 -18.27 -4.51
CA THR A 138 6.80 -16.81 -4.61
C THR A 138 6.09 -16.39 -5.89
N LEU A 139 4.86 -15.87 -5.78
CA LEU A 139 4.18 -15.21 -6.90
C LEU A 139 4.63 -13.74 -6.96
N VAL A 140 5.58 -13.45 -7.83
CA VAL A 140 5.94 -12.07 -8.18
C VAL A 140 4.91 -11.56 -9.18
N ILE A 141 3.97 -10.72 -8.75
CA ILE A 141 3.08 -10.03 -9.71
C ILE A 141 3.83 -8.80 -10.23
N ILE A 142 4.51 -8.98 -11.36
CA ILE A 142 4.98 -7.88 -12.21
C ILE A 142 3.80 -7.52 -13.13
N THR A 143 3.02 -6.49 -12.78
CA THR A 143 2.07 -5.94 -13.76
C THR A 143 2.85 -5.00 -14.68
N MET A 144 2.99 -5.40 -15.96
CA MET A 144 3.45 -4.53 -17.05
C MET A 144 2.36 -3.54 -17.48
#